data_AF-Q0UA01-F1
#
_entry.id   AF-Q0UA01-F1
#
_cell.length_a   1.000
_cell.length_b   1.000
_cell.length_c   1.000
_cell.angle_alpha   90.00
_cell.angle_beta   90.00
_cell.angle_gamma   90.00
#
_symmetry.space_group_name_H-M   'P 1'
#
loop_
_entity.id
_entity.type
_entity.pdbx_description
1 polymer ?
#
loop_
_entity_poly.entity_id
_entity_poly.type
_entity_poly.pdbx_seq_one_letter_code
_entity_poly.pdbx_strand_id
1 'polypeptide(L)'
;MPSSIPSSEYSQATTMQSMRNQVGSKVRNMTHYGQPTIEINLKGTDGPRNTWVTSYSTMDTIEGNVTITALHDTRFEDIDIAFIAPSEVVLTQGFLRTCFGGSLLDDLAPEMSKISYNIKVRIARRQGNEGITVLGEKTKKVRIKPALIEQPPLNIDGNKEYRARQEKTIKKGLFKGKLGTLSARTVQPKALVIPGARTTDNQTITTMAKLVLRFDPTDETASPPRLGSLSTKIKVSTCYASSPRQNFPSRLTIGFDASQGAYSESIALSTLCIASAPWEKHSADQNPEPEEDPERRDSGISDCSTTSNSEAAFAAGILPASKDYKNGIFYTAQVLVPVTLPMNKNFIPTFHCCLVSRTYTLGMTFNVHGSSSTSLKVPIQICAEGSDTGIENARARSVEETHLRQAIDMWAPRSVAPPPSFSEVERAPRNNSIGTRDELPPDYSAFAPPVRRYEGLIAV
;
A
#
# COMPACT_ATOMS: atom_id res chain seq x y z
N MET A 1 74.63 -41.62 -11.57
CA MET A 1 74.52 -40.37 -10.78
C MET A 1 73.27 -39.65 -11.24
N PRO A 2 72.25 -39.59 -10.39
CA PRO A 2 71.70 -38.29 -9.99
C PRO A 2 71.72 -38.14 -8.47
N SER A 3 71.91 -36.89 -8.05
CA SER A 3 72.13 -36.40 -6.69
C SER A 3 70.83 -36.31 -5.89
N SER A 4 70.94 -36.69 -4.62
CA SER A 4 69.96 -36.50 -3.56
C SER A 4 69.91 -35.02 -3.12
N ILE A 5 68.71 -34.46 -3.02
CA ILE A 5 68.39 -33.15 -2.45
C ILE A 5 68.03 -33.36 -0.96
N PRO A 6 68.44 -32.49 -0.02
CA PRO A 6 68.24 -32.70 1.41
C PRO A 6 66.80 -32.37 1.86
N SER A 7 66.24 -33.22 2.71
CA SER A 7 64.88 -33.19 3.26
C SER A 7 64.69 -32.24 4.45
N SER A 8 65.59 -31.27 4.66
CA SER A 8 65.56 -30.38 5.84
C SER A 8 64.84 -29.04 5.62
N GLU A 9 64.67 -28.56 4.38
CA GLU A 9 64.06 -27.24 4.12
C GLU A 9 62.53 -27.27 4.04
N TYR A 10 61.92 -28.39 3.64
CA TYR A 10 60.46 -28.53 3.59
C TYR A 10 59.80 -28.60 4.98
N SER A 11 60.52 -29.11 5.98
CA SER A 11 60.00 -29.25 7.34
C SER A 11 59.97 -27.92 8.12
N GLN A 12 60.91 -27.01 7.86
CA GLN A 12 60.93 -25.68 8.49
C GLN A 12 59.90 -24.72 7.87
N ALA A 13 59.72 -24.75 6.54
CA ALA A 13 58.73 -23.91 5.86
C ALA A 13 57.28 -24.26 6.27
N THR A 14 56.98 -25.55 6.40
CA THR A 14 55.65 -26.05 6.80
C THR A 14 55.34 -25.74 8.27
N THR A 15 56.36 -25.81 9.15
CA THR A 15 56.21 -25.47 10.57
C THR A 15 56.01 -23.96 10.78
N MET A 16 56.72 -23.11 10.04
CA MET A 16 56.54 -21.65 10.10
C MET A 16 55.21 -21.19 9.51
N GLN A 17 54.69 -21.83 8.45
CA GLN A 17 53.35 -21.54 7.91
C GLN A 17 52.24 -22.03 8.84
N SER A 18 52.40 -23.17 9.50
CA SER A 18 51.47 -23.68 10.53
C SER A 18 51.40 -22.73 11.73
N MET A 19 52.54 -22.23 12.21
CA MET A 19 52.59 -21.22 13.28
C MET A 19 52.00 -19.87 12.84
N ARG A 20 52.23 -19.42 11.61
CA ARG A 20 51.65 -18.17 11.08
C ARG A 20 50.14 -18.25 10.89
N ASN A 21 49.62 -19.43 10.55
CA ASN A 21 48.18 -19.69 10.45
C ASN A 21 47.53 -19.87 11.84
N GLN A 22 48.25 -20.46 12.81
CA GLN A 22 47.82 -20.47 14.22
C GLN A 22 47.84 -19.08 14.85
N VAL A 23 48.85 -18.24 14.56
CA VAL A 23 48.89 -16.85 15.04
C VAL A 23 47.83 -16.01 14.32
N GLY A 24 47.61 -16.19 13.01
CA GLY A 24 46.54 -15.52 12.27
C GLY A 24 45.13 -15.88 12.75
N SER A 25 44.89 -17.14 13.12
CA SER A 25 43.61 -17.60 13.70
C SER A 25 43.46 -17.24 15.17
N LYS A 26 44.55 -17.18 15.95
CA LYS A 26 44.52 -16.74 17.36
C LYS A 26 44.41 -15.22 17.48
N VAL A 27 44.99 -14.45 16.55
CA VAL A 27 44.83 -12.98 16.46
C VAL A 27 43.44 -12.60 15.91
N ARG A 28 42.86 -13.40 15.01
CA ARG A 28 41.47 -13.21 14.54
C ARG A 28 40.42 -13.70 15.55
N ASN A 29 40.78 -14.62 16.45
CA ASN A 29 39.95 -15.01 17.60
C ASN A 29 40.12 -14.09 18.82
N MET A 30 41.24 -13.36 18.95
CA MET A 30 41.46 -12.38 20.02
C MET A 30 40.68 -11.07 19.85
N THR A 31 40.12 -10.78 18.67
CA THR A 31 39.32 -9.56 18.43
C THR A 31 37.89 -9.64 18.94
N HIS A 32 37.42 -10.82 19.37
CA HIS A 32 36.06 -10.99 19.93
C HIS A 32 36.01 -11.06 21.46
N TYR A 33 37.15 -11.17 22.16
CA TYR A 33 37.19 -11.34 23.63
C TYR A 33 36.93 -10.05 24.44
N GLY A 34 36.61 -8.92 23.79
CA GLY A 34 36.40 -7.65 24.48
C GLY A 34 35.29 -6.77 23.91
N GLN A 35 34.46 -7.28 22.99
CA GLN A 35 33.33 -6.51 22.50
C GLN A 35 32.17 -6.59 23.50
N PRO A 36 31.57 -5.45 23.91
CA PRO A 36 30.41 -5.47 24.78
C PRO A 36 29.26 -6.22 24.10
N THR A 37 28.63 -7.12 24.85
CA THR A 37 27.41 -7.80 24.42
C THR A 37 26.25 -6.83 24.58
N ILE A 38 25.47 -6.62 23.51
CA ILE A 38 24.29 -5.77 23.53
C ILE A 38 23.06 -6.67 23.52
N GLU A 39 22.01 -6.32 24.25
CA GLU A 39 20.69 -6.95 24.21
C GLU A 39 19.61 -5.89 24.08
N ILE A 40 18.61 -6.14 23.24
CA ILE A 40 17.49 -5.22 23.00
C ILE A 40 16.22 -5.95 23.39
N ASN A 41 15.61 -5.54 24.50
CA ASN A 41 14.38 -6.13 25.04
C ASN A 41 13.25 -5.10 24.87
N LEU A 42 12.21 -5.45 24.12
CA LEU A 42 11.11 -4.52 23.84
C LEU A 42 9.95 -4.88 24.78
N LYS A 43 9.24 -3.88 25.31
CA LYS A 43 8.06 -4.17 26.14
C LYS A 43 7.03 -4.95 25.31
N GLY A 44 6.38 -5.92 25.94
CA GLY A 44 5.39 -6.79 25.28
C GLY A 44 5.99 -7.97 24.50
N THR A 45 7.31 -8.22 24.58
CA THR A 45 7.92 -9.49 24.12
C THR A 45 7.84 -10.62 25.15
N ASP A 46 7.50 -10.30 26.39
CA ASP A 46 7.47 -11.25 27.50
C ASP A 46 6.11 -11.99 27.52
N GLY A 47 6.06 -13.14 26.82
CA GLY A 47 4.86 -13.98 26.74
C GLY A 47 5.03 -15.16 25.79
N PRO A 48 3.97 -15.99 25.59
CA PRO A 48 4.02 -17.19 24.74
C PRO A 48 4.39 -16.93 23.27
N ARG A 49 4.37 -15.66 22.85
CA ARG A 49 4.66 -15.16 21.50
C ARG A 49 6.06 -14.53 21.36
N ASN A 50 6.98 -14.74 22.31
CA ASN A 50 8.37 -14.24 22.25
C ASN A 50 9.14 -14.69 20.98
N THR A 51 8.63 -15.71 20.27
CA THR A 51 9.17 -16.17 18.98
C THR A 51 8.72 -15.36 17.77
N TRP A 52 7.72 -14.47 17.90
CA TRP A 52 7.20 -13.65 16.81
C TRP A 52 7.80 -12.24 16.82
N VAL A 53 7.99 -11.68 15.62
CA VAL A 53 8.46 -10.30 15.47
C VAL A 53 7.45 -9.34 16.09
N THR A 54 7.89 -8.55 17.07
CA THR A 54 7.06 -7.54 17.75
C THR A 54 6.48 -6.58 16.72
N SER A 55 5.15 -6.44 16.74
CA SER A 55 4.40 -5.65 15.77
C SER A 55 3.86 -4.37 16.41
N TYR A 56 3.92 -3.27 15.67
CA TYR A 56 3.43 -1.94 16.05
C TYR A 56 2.61 -1.31 14.91
N SER A 57 1.68 -0.43 15.27
CA SER A 57 0.90 0.38 14.34
C SER A 57 1.28 1.86 14.39
N THR A 58 0.78 2.66 13.45
CA THR A 58 0.94 4.12 13.48
C THR A 58 0.49 4.68 14.84
N MET A 59 1.27 5.61 15.40
CA MET A 59 1.09 6.20 16.73
C MET A 59 1.33 5.29 17.94
N ASP A 60 1.74 4.03 17.74
CA ASP A 60 2.21 3.22 18.87
C ASP A 60 3.53 3.76 19.45
N THR A 61 3.65 3.69 20.77
CA THR A 61 4.93 3.92 21.44
C THR A 61 5.76 2.64 21.41
N ILE A 62 6.99 2.74 20.88
CA ILE A 62 7.97 1.65 20.92
C ILE A 62 8.84 1.88 22.17
N GLU A 63 8.70 1.00 23.16
CA GLU A 63 9.45 1.09 24.41
C GLU A 63 10.22 -0.21 24.68
N GLY A 64 11.36 -0.09 25.36
CA GLY A 64 12.20 -1.22 25.69
C GLY A 64 13.43 -0.81 26.48
N ASN A 65 14.21 -1.82 26.87
CA ASN A 65 15.47 -1.66 27.57
C ASN A 65 16.60 -2.21 26.71
N VAL A 66 17.71 -1.48 26.69
CA VAL A 66 18.96 -1.91 26.08
C VAL A 66 19.92 -2.29 27.20
N THR A 67 20.36 -3.54 27.22
CA THR A 67 21.35 -4.03 28.19
C THR A 67 22.69 -4.16 27.49
N ILE A 68 23.73 -3.53 28.03
CA ILE A 68 25.10 -3.61 27.50
C ILE A 68 25.98 -4.24 28.57
N THR A 69 26.56 -5.41 28.26
CA THR A 69 27.40 -6.19 29.17
C THR A 69 28.82 -6.24 28.63
N ALA A 70 29.76 -5.62 29.34
CA ALA A 70 31.18 -5.70 29.03
C ALA A 70 31.88 -6.69 29.99
N LEU A 71 32.73 -7.57 29.46
CA LEU A 71 33.49 -8.53 30.27
C LEU A 71 34.71 -7.89 30.96
N HIS A 72 35.11 -6.71 30.51
CA HIS A 72 36.28 -5.96 30.98
C HIS A 72 35.98 -4.45 30.94
N ASP A 73 36.76 -3.65 31.67
CA ASP A 73 36.69 -2.19 31.64
C ASP A 73 36.80 -1.66 30.20
N THR A 74 35.68 -1.16 29.69
CA THR A 74 35.53 -0.77 28.30
C THR A 74 35.24 0.71 28.25
N ARG A 75 36.24 1.52 27.88
CA ARG A 75 36.02 2.94 27.60
C ARG A 75 35.12 3.10 26.38
N PHE A 76 34.06 3.89 26.50
CA PHE A 76 33.19 4.29 25.39
C PHE A 76 32.94 5.79 25.48
N GLU A 77 32.51 6.39 24.38
CA GLU A 77 32.24 7.83 24.32
C GLU A 77 30.86 8.13 23.76
N ASP A 78 30.29 7.19 22.99
CA ASP A 78 29.00 7.37 22.34
C ASP A 78 28.17 6.07 22.41
N ILE A 79 26.90 6.20 22.76
CA ILE A 79 25.88 5.15 22.68
C ILE A 79 24.70 5.74 21.92
N ASP A 80 24.44 5.16 20.75
CA ASP A 80 23.37 5.59 19.85
C ASP A 80 22.29 4.52 19.74
N ILE A 81 21.03 4.94 19.86
CA ILE A 81 19.85 4.11 19.65
C ILE A 81 19.03 4.75 18.54
N ALA A 82 19.02 4.11 17.38
CA ALA A 82 18.34 4.61 16.19
C ALA A 82 17.19 3.69 15.78
N PHE A 83 16.05 4.30 15.45
CA PHE A 83 14.98 3.62 14.72
C PHE A 83 15.19 3.85 13.22
N ILE A 84 15.50 2.78 12.48
CA ILE A 84 15.86 2.84 11.07
C ILE A 84 14.87 2.06 10.20
N ALA A 85 14.63 2.58 8.99
CA ALA A 85 13.73 1.98 8.01
C ALA A 85 14.39 1.90 6.63
N PRO A 86 15.44 1.08 6.44
CA PRO A 86 16.03 0.91 5.11
C PRO A 86 15.00 0.30 4.14
N SER A 87 14.82 0.96 2.99
CA SER A 87 14.15 0.41 1.82
C SER A 87 15.20 -0.12 0.84
N GLU A 88 15.21 -1.42 0.60
CA GLU A 88 16.10 -2.07 -0.36
C GLU A 88 15.32 -2.38 -1.63
N VAL A 89 15.79 -1.86 -2.77
CA VAL A 89 15.31 -2.23 -4.09
C VAL A 89 16.48 -2.78 -4.89
N VAL A 90 16.40 -4.06 -5.25
CA VAL A 90 17.45 -4.75 -6.02
C VAL A 90 16.85 -5.16 -7.36
N LEU A 91 17.49 -4.79 -8.48
CA LEU A 91 16.96 -5.00 -9.84
C LEU A 91 17.49 -6.28 -10.52
N THR A 92 17.89 -7.31 -9.77
CA THR A 92 18.35 -8.58 -10.34
C THR A 92 17.29 -9.67 -10.21
N GLN A 93 16.94 -10.28 -11.35
CA GLN A 93 15.99 -11.39 -11.42
C GLN A 93 16.71 -12.70 -11.05
N GLY A 94 17.05 -12.85 -9.77
CA GLY A 94 17.59 -14.08 -9.19
C GLY A 94 16.47 -14.84 -8.49
N PHE A 95 16.27 -16.12 -8.84
CA PHE A 95 15.29 -17.00 -8.19
C PHE A 95 15.89 -17.55 -6.89
N LEU A 96 15.89 -16.76 -5.81
CA LEU A 96 16.26 -17.25 -4.49
C LEU A 96 15.13 -16.98 -3.49
N ARG A 97 14.25 -17.97 -3.34
CA ARG A 97 13.28 -18.00 -2.25
C ARG A 97 14.03 -17.90 -0.92
N THR A 98 13.93 -16.77 -0.26
CA THR A 98 14.35 -16.64 1.14
C THR A 98 13.30 -17.30 2.03
N CYS A 99 13.48 -18.60 2.26
CA CYS A 99 12.89 -19.30 3.39
C CYS A 99 13.51 -18.76 4.69
N PHE A 100 12.70 -18.16 5.56
CA PHE A 100 13.08 -17.92 6.95
C PHE A 100 12.02 -18.49 7.88
N GLY A 101 12.46 -19.40 8.77
CA GLY A 101 11.63 -20.18 9.67
C GLY A 101 10.89 -19.35 10.71
N GLY A 102 9.73 -19.86 11.11
CA GLY A 102 8.86 -19.30 12.16
C GLY A 102 7.54 -18.69 11.67
N SER A 103 6.90 -19.24 10.63
CA SER A 103 5.56 -18.90 10.12
C SER A 103 5.33 -17.41 9.79
N LEU A 104 6.16 -16.84 8.91
CA LEU A 104 5.79 -15.61 8.21
C LEU A 104 4.94 -16.01 7.00
N LEU A 105 3.65 -15.66 7.02
CA LEU A 105 2.78 -15.79 5.86
C LEU A 105 3.34 -14.94 4.71
N ASP A 106 3.28 -15.49 3.49
CA ASP A 106 3.74 -14.84 2.27
C ASP A 106 3.00 -13.51 2.02
N ASP A 107 3.75 -12.42 1.91
CA ASP A 107 3.24 -11.06 1.70
C ASP A 107 3.12 -10.67 0.22
N LEU A 108 3.38 -11.62 -0.68
CA LEU A 108 3.23 -11.48 -2.13
C LEU A 108 4.14 -10.39 -2.70
N ALA A 109 5.18 -9.98 -1.98
CA ALA A 109 6.20 -9.07 -2.47
C ALA A 109 7.27 -9.83 -3.25
N PRO A 110 7.78 -9.27 -4.37
CA PRO A 110 9.00 -9.78 -4.95
C PRO A 110 10.17 -9.51 -4.00
N GLU A 111 11.18 -10.37 -4.03
CA GLU A 111 12.45 -10.16 -3.30
C GLU A 111 13.09 -8.80 -3.63
N MET A 112 12.89 -8.34 -4.86
CA MET A 112 13.38 -7.06 -5.38
C MET A 112 12.86 -5.82 -4.65
N SER A 113 11.84 -5.94 -3.79
CA SER A 113 11.28 -4.82 -3.03
C SER A 113 11.08 -5.20 -1.57
N LYS A 114 11.90 -4.65 -0.67
CA LYS A 114 11.82 -4.93 0.76
C LYS A 114 11.88 -3.66 1.59
N ILE A 115 10.91 -3.53 2.50
CA ILE A 115 10.88 -2.47 3.51
C ILE A 115 11.04 -3.17 4.86
N SER A 116 12.08 -2.81 5.61
CA SER A 116 12.32 -3.39 6.93
C SER A 116 12.54 -2.30 7.97
N TYR A 117 11.90 -2.46 9.13
CA TYR A 117 12.06 -1.57 10.27
C TYR A 117 12.90 -2.24 11.34
N ASN A 118 13.86 -1.50 11.86
CA ASN A 118 14.82 -2.04 12.80
C ASN A 118 15.16 -1.01 13.89
N ILE A 119 15.38 -1.50 15.10
CA ILE A 119 15.97 -0.73 16.20
C ILE A 119 17.44 -1.12 16.23
N LYS A 120 18.31 -0.14 16.00
CA LYS A 120 19.75 -0.31 15.91
C LYS A 120 20.40 0.36 17.12
N VAL A 121 21.18 -0.39 17.88
CA VAL A 121 21.98 0.08 18.99
C VAL A 121 23.45 -0.01 18.58
N ARG A 122 24.19 1.08 18.74
CA ARG A 122 25.61 1.16 18.42
C ARG A 122 26.36 1.80 19.58
N ILE A 123 27.41 1.14 20.05
CA ILE A 123 28.35 1.69 21.03
C ILE A 123 29.69 1.93 20.35
N ALA A 124 30.23 3.13 20.53
CA ALA A 124 31.44 3.56 19.84
C ALA A 124 32.41 4.29 20.76
N ARG A 125 33.68 4.27 20.37
CA ARG A 125 34.80 4.96 21.00
C ARG A 125 35.47 5.84 19.95
N ARG A 126 35.73 7.11 20.27
CA ARG A 126 36.59 7.94 19.44
C ARG A 126 38.05 7.61 19.75
N GLN A 127 38.86 7.44 18.72
CA GLN A 127 40.31 7.35 18.86
C GLN A 127 40.93 8.66 18.37
N GLY A 128 40.99 9.67 19.24
CA GLY A 128 41.68 10.95 18.94
C GLY A 128 41.31 11.57 17.59
N ASN A 129 42.34 11.80 16.74
CA ASN A 129 42.21 12.31 15.36
C ASN A 129 41.85 11.24 14.31
N GLU A 130 41.80 9.96 14.67
CA GLU A 130 41.66 8.82 13.74
C GLU A 130 40.22 8.31 13.55
N GLY A 131 39.24 9.02 14.13
CA GLY A 131 37.81 8.77 13.87
C GLY A 131 37.10 7.94 14.94
N ILE A 132 35.92 7.40 14.58
CA ILE A 132 35.01 6.67 15.47
C ILE A 132 35.16 5.16 15.23
N THR A 133 35.56 4.40 16.26
CA THR A 133 35.59 2.94 16.24
C THR A 133 34.33 2.37 16.87
N VAL A 134 33.59 1.52 16.13
CA VAL A 134 32.43 0.82 16.68
C VAL A 134 32.91 -0.34 17.56
N LEU A 135 32.56 -0.28 18.85
CA LEU A 135 32.88 -1.31 19.83
C LEU A 135 31.89 -2.47 19.81
N GLY A 136 30.63 -2.18 19.48
CA GLY A 136 29.56 -3.15 19.38
C GLY A 136 28.35 -2.57 18.65
N GLU A 137 27.62 -3.43 17.95
CA GLU A 137 26.42 -3.05 17.23
C GLU A 137 25.40 -4.20 17.30
N LYS A 138 24.15 -3.89 17.60
CA LYS A 138 23.05 -4.86 17.56
C LYS A 138 21.83 -4.24 16.93
N THR A 139 21.14 -5.05 16.14
CA THR A 139 19.91 -4.64 15.46
C THR A 139 18.79 -5.61 15.79
N LYS A 140 17.61 -5.08 16.16
CA LYS A 140 16.39 -5.85 16.39
C LYS A 140 15.31 -5.44 15.41
N LYS A 141 14.79 -6.41 14.65
CA LYS A 141 13.68 -6.20 13.69
C LYS A 141 12.38 -5.97 14.44
N VAL A 142 11.58 -5.04 13.92
CA VAL A 142 10.20 -4.82 14.33
C VAL A 142 9.31 -4.79 13.11
N ARG A 143 8.05 -5.18 13.27
CA ARG A 143 7.05 -5.14 12.19
C ARG A 143 6.19 -3.91 12.39
N ILE A 144 6.07 -3.09 11.35
CA ILE A 144 5.16 -1.93 11.36
C ILE A 144 3.95 -2.24 10.47
N LYS A 145 2.75 -2.09 11.02
CA LYS A 145 1.47 -2.13 10.32
C LYS A 145 0.91 -0.70 10.25
N PRO A 146 1.12 0.02 9.13
CA PRO A 146 0.64 1.39 9.05
C PRO A 146 -0.88 1.41 9.18
N ALA A 147 -1.42 2.32 9.99
CA ALA A 147 -2.84 2.62 9.98
C ALA A 147 -3.14 3.44 8.71
N LEU A 148 -4.06 2.96 7.89
CA LEU A 148 -4.43 3.56 6.63
C LEU A 148 -5.94 3.53 6.47
N ILE A 149 -6.53 4.73 6.42
CA ILE A 149 -7.96 4.91 6.15
C ILE A 149 -8.29 4.72 4.67
N GLU A 150 -9.52 4.35 4.38
CA GLU A 150 -10.07 4.26 3.02
C GLU A 150 -9.95 5.61 2.32
N GLN A 151 -9.35 5.60 1.12
CA GLN A 151 -9.25 6.77 0.25
C GLN A 151 -10.45 6.80 -0.70
N PRO A 152 -10.79 7.97 -1.29
CA PRO A 152 -11.82 8.05 -2.32
C PRO A 152 -11.60 7.04 -3.46
N PRO A 153 -12.68 6.57 -4.13
CA PRO A 153 -12.57 5.67 -5.27
C PRO A 153 -11.60 6.23 -6.33
N LEU A 154 -10.75 5.36 -6.87
CA LEU A 154 -9.75 5.73 -7.87
C LEU A 154 -10.44 6.15 -9.18
N ASN A 155 -9.99 7.24 -9.82
CA ASN A 155 -10.42 7.50 -11.18
C ASN A 155 -9.80 6.44 -12.13
N ILE A 156 -10.65 5.66 -12.79
CA ILE A 156 -10.25 4.57 -13.69
C ILE A 156 -10.41 4.92 -15.18
N ASP A 157 -10.87 6.13 -15.50
CA ASP A 157 -11.16 6.56 -16.86
C ASP A 157 -9.89 6.61 -17.71
N GLY A 158 -9.98 6.12 -18.95
CA GLY A 158 -8.84 5.99 -19.86
C GLY A 158 -7.78 4.95 -19.45
N ASN A 159 -7.86 4.36 -18.26
CA ASN A 159 -6.89 3.38 -17.79
C ASN A 159 -7.21 1.96 -18.28
N LYS A 160 -6.42 1.46 -19.23
CA LYS A 160 -6.59 0.13 -19.86
C LYS A 160 -6.37 -1.05 -18.90
N GLU A 161 -5.79 -0.82 -17.72
CA GLU A 161 -5.62 -1.88 -16.71
C GLU A 161 -6.94 -2.28 -16.05
N TYR A 162 -7.88 -1.32 -15.99
CA TYR A 162 -9.21 -1.50 -15.43
C TYR A 162 -10.26 -1.62 -16.54
N ARG A 163 -11.33 -2.34 -16.23
CA ARG A 163 -12.48 -2.55 -17.10
C ARG A 163 -13.71 -2.75 -16.23
N ALA A 164 -14.29 -1.64 -15.79
CA ALA A 164 -15.48 -1.65 -14.94
C ALA A 164 -16.76 -2.03 -15.70
N ARG A 165 -16.84 -1.71 -16.99
CA ARG A 165 -17.97 -2.03 -17.87
C ARG A 165 -17.52 -2.82 -19.10
N GLN A 166 -18.36 -3.76 -19.52
CA GLN A 166 -18.18 -4.49 -20.77
C GLN A 166 -19.53 -4.81 -21.41
N GLU A 167 -19.63 -4.66 -22.72
CA GLU A 167 -20.79 -5.05 -23.50
C GLU A 167 -20.44 -6.20 -24.44
N LYS A 168 -21.41 -7.08 -24.68
CA LYS A 168 -21.20 -8.28 -25.47
C LYS A 168 -22.46 -8.74 -26.17
N THR A 169 -22.35 -8.95 -27.46
CA THR A 169 -23.42 -9.55 -28.27
C THR A 169 -23.57 -11.03 -27.96
N ILE A 170 -24.79 -11.45 -27.63
CA ILE A 170 -25.15 -12.84 -27.36
C ILE A 170 -25.83 -13.42 -28.60
N LYS A 171 -25.46 -14.64 -28.99
CA LYS A 171 -26.02 -15.35 -30.15
C LYS A 171 -27.02 -16.40 -29.69
N LYS A 172 -28.07 -16.66 -30.49
CA LYS A 172 -29.06 -17.73 -30.21
C LYS A 172 -28.47 -19.14 -30.39
N GLY A 173 -27.31 -19.26 -31.05
CA GLY A 173 -26.58 -20.50 -31.32
C GLY A 173 -25.53 -20.29 -32.44
N LEU A 174 -24.81 -21.34 -32.83
CA LEU A 174 -23.74 -21.24 -33.86
C LEU A 174 -24.24 -20.72 -35.23
N PHE A 175 -25.52 -20.91 -35.55
CA PHE A 175 -26.12 -20.50 -36.84
C PHE A 175 -27.43 -19.70 -36.73
N LYS A 176 -27.90 -19.35 -35.51
CA LYS A 176 -29.27 -18.83 -35.27
C LYS A 176 -29.38 -17.31 -35.05
N GLY A 177 -28.39 -16.53 -35.48
CA GLY A 177 -28.42 -15.06 -35.38
C GLY A 177 -28.25 -14.50 -33.97
N LYS A 178 -28.51 -13.19 -33.80
CA LYS A 178 -28.32 -12.41 -32.57
C LYS A 178 -29.49 -12.58 -31.60
N LEU A 179 -29.21 -12.98 -30.36
CA LEU A 179 -30.20 -13.03 -29.27
C LEU A 179 -30.45 -11.64 -28.68
N GLY A 180 -29.37 -10.89 -28.45
CA GLY A 180 -29.41 -9.53 -27.91
C GLY A 180 -28.01 -9.06 -27.50
N THR A 181 -27.94 -7.95 -26.76
CA THR A 181 -26.70 -7.40 -26.23
C THR A 181 -26.73 -7.43 -24.70
N LEU A 182 -25.70 -8.02 -24.10
CA LEU A 182 -25.51 -8.08 -22.65
C LEU A 182 -24.47 -7.04 -22.24
N SER A 183 -24.87 -6.11 -21.39
CA SER A 183 -24.00 -5.14 -20.74
C SER A 183 -23.79 -5.53 -19.28
N ALA A 184 -22.54 -5.49 -18.84
CA ALA A 184 -22.15 -5.80 -17.47
C ALA A 184 -21.31 -4.65 -16.91
N ARG A 185 -21.62 -4.21 -15.69
CA ARG A 185 -20.87 -3.18 -14.97
C ARG A 185 -20.64 -3.61 -13.51
N THR A 186 -19.46 -3.29 -13.00
CA THR A 186 -19.12 -3.38 -11.58
C THR A 186 -18.44 -2.08 -11.16
N VAL A 187 -18.41 -1.81 -9.86
CA VAL A 187 -17.83 -0.61 -9.26
C VAL A 187 -16.79 -1.01 -8.23
N GLN A 188 -15.94 -0.05 -7.85
CA GLN A 188 -14.98 -0.26 -6.76
C GLN A 188 -15.74 -0.61 -5.48
N PRO A 189 -15.50 -1.79 -4.90
CA PRO A 189 -16.13 -2.15 -3.64
C PRO A 189 -15.48 -1.36 -2.50
N LYS A 190 -16.17 -1.34 -1.35
CA LYS A 190 -15.61 -0.81 -0.11
C LYS A 190 -14.28 -1.51 0.21
N ALA A 191 -13.33 -0.75 0.75
CA ALA A 191 -12.03 -1.25 1.13
C ALA A 191 -12.10 -2.47 2.07
N LEU A 192 -11.14 -3.38 1.89
CA LEU A 192 -10.89 -4.47 2.81
C LEU A 192 -10.00 -3.95 3.94
N VAL A 193 -10.44 -4.09 5.18
CA VAL A 193 -9.74 -3.51 6.34
C VAL A 193 -9.02 -4.62 7.10
N ILE A 194 -7.69 -4.56 7.15
CA ILE A 194 -6.88 -5.49 7.96
C ILE A 194 -6.72 -4.97 9.39
N PRO A 195 -6.64 -5.85 10.39
CA PRO A 195 -6.54 -5.43 11.78
C PRO A 195 -5.16 -4.83 12.08
N GLY A 196 -5.16 -3.92 13.06
CA GLY A 196 -3.98 -3.29 13.61
C GLY A 196 -2.95 -4.26 14.20
N ALA A 197 -1.86 -3.69 14.71
CA ALA A 197 -0.86 -4.47 15.43
C ALA A 197 -1.44 -5.00 16.75
N ARG A 198 -1.02 -6.22 17.13
CA ARG A 198 -1.37 -6.89 18.39
C ARG A 198 -2.87 -7.19 18.59
N THR A 199 -3.73 -6.91 17.62
CA THR A 199 -5.11 -7.38 17.59
C THR A 199 -5.15 -8.91 17.64
N THR A 200 -5.96 -9.45 18.54
CA THR A 200 -6.13 -10.90 18.74
C THR A 200 -7.39 -11.46 18.08
N ASP A 201 -8.27 -10.58 17.60
CA ASP A 201 -9.46 -10.97 16.88
C ASP A 201 -9.12 -11.41 15.45
N ASN A 202 -9.38 -12.67 15.13
CA ASN A 202 -9.10 -13.30 13.85
C ASN A 202 -10.33 -13.27 12.94
N GLN A 203 -11.01 -12.11 12.85
CA GLN A 203 -12.17 -11.99 11.98
C GLN A 203 -11.79 -12.14 10.51
N THR A 204 -12.70 -12.72 9.74
CA THR A 204 -12.57 -12.80 8.29
C THR A 204 -12.67 -11.42 7.66
N ILE A 205 -11.61 -11.00 6.99
CA ILE A 205 -11.58 -9.73 6.26
C ILE A 205 -12.38 -9.91 4.97
N THR A 206 -13.54 -9.26 4.89
CA THR A 206 -14.49 -9.43 3.79
C THR A 206 -15.11 -8.09 3.36
N THR A 207 -15.52 -8.01 2.10
CA THR A 207 -16.30 -6.90 1.54
C THR A 207 -17.30 -7.45 0.53
N MET A 208 -18.28 -6.63 0.13
CA MET A 208 -19.29 -6.99 -0.86
C MET A 208 -19.09 -6.18 -2.13
N ALA A 209 -18.94 -6.87 -3.26
CA ALA A 209 -18.89 -6.25 -4.57
C ALA A 209 -20.20 -6.45 -5.33
N LYS A 210 -20.57 -5.50 -6.19
CA LYS A 210 -21.82 -5.52 -6.96
C LYS A 210 -21.54 -5.79 -8.43
N LEU A 211 -22.17 -6.81 -9.01
CA LEU A 211 -22.23 -7.04 -10.44
C LEU A 211 -23.64 -6.71 -10.93
N VAL A 212 -23.74 -5.72 -11.81
CA VAL A 212 -25.00 -5.31 -12.44
C VAL A 212 -24.96 -5.73 -13.90
N LEU A 213 -26.02 -6.38 -14.35
CA LEU A 213 -26.20 -6.85 -15.70
C LEU A 213 -27.43 -6.20 -16.31
N ARG A 214 -27.34 -5.87 -17.59
CA ARG A 214 -28.46 -5.44 -18.43
C ARG A 214 -28.45 -6.24 -19.72
N PHE A 215 -29.60 -6.79 -20.10
CA PHE A 215 -29.78 -7.49 -21.36
C PHE A 215 -30.82 -6.77 -22.21
N ASP A 216 -30.38 -6.30 -23.37
CA ASP A 216 -31.22 -5.68 -24.39
C ASP A 216 -31.52 -6.74 -25.47
N PRO A 217 -32.74 -7.29 -25.53
CA PRO A 217 -33.11 -8.31 -26.50
C PRO A 217 -33.19 -7.72 -27.93
N THR A 218 -32.86 -8.53 -28.94
CA THR A 218 -33.09 -8.15 -30.34
C THR A 218 -34.58 -8.19 -30.70
N ASP A 219 -35.31 -9.14 -30.11
CA ASP A 219 -36.75 -9.39 -30.33
C ASP A 219 -37.47 -9.38 -28.97
N GLU A 220 -38.65 -8.76 -28.87
CA GLU A 220 -39.38 -8.63 -27.59
C GLU A 220 -39.82 -9.96 -26.96
N THR A 221 -39.87 -11.03 -27.75
CA THR A 221 -40.17 -12.38 -27.27
C THR A 221 -38.95 -13.10 -26.68
N ALA A 222 -37.75 -12.54 -26.82
CA ALA A 222 -36.52 -13.14 -26.35
C ALA A 222 -36.38 -13.02 -24.83
N SER A 223 -36.15 -14.15 -24.17
CA SER A 223 -35.79 -14.21 -22.76
C SER A 223 -34.30 -13.90 -22.54
N PRO A 224 -33.91 -13.39 -21.37
CA PRO A 224 -32.51 -13.18 -21.04
C PRO A 224 -31.69 -14.48 -21.09
N PRO A 225 -30.39 -14.40 -21.40
CA PRO A 225 -29.53 -15.57 -21.48
C PRO A 225 -29.29 -16.18 -20.09
N ARG A 226 -29.15 -17.51 -20.03
CA ARG A 226 -28.78 -18.19 -18.78
C ARG A 226 -27.36 -17.82 -18.38
N LEU A 227 -27.19 -17.42 -17.13
CA LEU A 227 -25.88 -17.18 -16.53
C LEU A 227 -25.29 -18.51 -16.04
N GLY A 228 -23.97 -18.59 -15.97
CA GLY A 228 -23.24 -19.78 -15.50
C GLY A 228 -22.61 -19.57 -14.14
N SER A 229 -21.29 -19.72 -14.08
CA SER A 229 -20.47 -19.44 -12.89
C SER A 229 -19.88 -18.03 -12.95
N LEU A 230 -19.63 -17.44 -11.78
CA LEU A 230 -18.86 -16.23 -11.57
C LEU A 230 -17.66 -16.57 -10.67
N SER A 231 -16.45 -16.38 -11.19
CA SER A 231 -15.21 -16.57 -10.45
C SER A 231 -14.57 -15.23 -10.14
N THR A 232 -14.10 -15.06 -8.90
CA THR A 232 -13.40 -13.86 -8.44
C THR A 232 -11.94 -14.16 -8.14
N LYS A 233 -11.08 -13.17 -8.41
CA LYS A 233 -9.67 -13.21 -8.04
C LYS A 233 -9.19 -11.84 -7.62
N ILE A 234 -8.25 -11.79 -6.69
CA ILE A 234 -7.50 -10.57 -6.37
C ILE A 234 -6.14 -10.65 -7.03
N LYS A 235 -5.83 -9.64 -7.84
CA LYS A 235 -4.49 -9.45 -8.40
C LYS A 235 -3.76 -8.47 -7.52
N VAL A 236 -2.60 -8.87 -7.03
CA VAL A 236 -1.68 -8.04 -6.26
C VAL A 236 -0.61 -7.53 -7.20
N SER A 237 -0.36 -6.22 -7.19
CA SER A 237 0.65 -5.58 -8.05
C SER A 237 1.62 -4.78 -7.20
N THR A 238 2.90 -5.04 -7.39
CA THR A 238 4.01 -4.33 -6.73
C THR A 238 4.86 -3.68 -7.80
N CYS A 239 4.86 -2.36 -7.83
CA CYS A 239 5.79 -1.60 -8.67
C CYS A 239 6.96 -1.14 -7.81
N TYR A 240 8.17 -1.26 -8.32
CA TYR A 240 9.39 -0.86 -7.62
C TYR A 240 10.32 -0.12 -8.58
N ALA A 241 11.15 0.78 -8.06
CA ALA A 241 12.13 1.53 -8.82
C ALA A 241 13.39 1.78 -8.00
N SER A 242 14.54 1.84 -8.66
CA SER A 242 15.82 2.23 -8.05
C SER A 242 15.99 3.75 -7.95
N SER A 243 15.14 4.52 -8.64
CA SER A 243 15.13 5.99 -8.59
C SER A 243 13.74 6.51 -8.20
N PRO A 244 13.64 7.65 -7.47
CA PRO A 244 12.37 8.24 -7.09
C PRO A 244 11.48 8.57 -8.30
N ARG A 245 10.28 8.00 -8.34
CA ARG A 245 9.25 8.34 -9.33
C ARG A 245 8.52 9.63 -8.93
N GLN A 246 8.18 10.43 -9.93
CA GLN A 246 7.35 11.64 -9.80
C GLN A 246 5.86 11.37 -10.07
N ASN A 247 5.54 10.24 -10.70
CA ASN A 247 4.19 9.87 -11.10
C ASN A 247 3.83 8.47 -10.59
N PHE A 248 2.53 8.18 -10.54
CA PHE A 248 2.05 6.84 -10.24
C PHE A 248 2.54 5.83 -11.30
N PRO A 249 2.98 4.64 -10.87
CA PRO A 249 3.47 3.64 -11.79
C PRO A 249 2.32 3.09 -12.66
N SER A 250 2.53 3.01 -13.97
CA SER A 250 1.63 2.35 -14.91
C SER A 250 2.37 1.27 -15.68
N ARG A 251 1.71 0.17 -16.07
CA ARG A 251 2.38 -0.85 -16.90
C ARG A 251 2.86 -0.31 -18.25
N LEU A 252 2.23 0.75 -18.75
CA LEU A 252 2.63 1.41 -20.00
C LEU A 252 3.98 2.12 -19.87
N THR A 253 4.30 2.67 -18.69
CA THR A 253 5.54 3.42 -18.46
C THR A 253 6.69 2.54 -18.00
N ILE A 254 6.40 1.44 -17.30
CA ILE A 254 7.42 0.56 -16.70
C ILE A 254 8.21 -0.22 -17.76
N GLY A 255 7.60 -0.56 -18.91
CA GLY A 255 8.28 -1.35 -19.95
C GLY A 255 9.44 -0.65 -20.66
N PHE A 256 9.58 0.67 -20.50
CA PHE A 256 10.58 1.48 -21.21
C PHE A 256 11.70 2.00 -20.30
N ASP A 257 11.61 1.79 -18.99
CA ASP A 257 12.58 2.29 -18.01
C ASP A 257 13.18 1.14 -17.21
N ALA A 258 14.45 0.84 -17.47
CA ALA A 258 15.19 -0.23 -16.80
C ALA A 258 15.42 0.02 -15.30
N SER A 259 15.20 1.25 -14.82
CA SER A 259 15.23 1.57 -13.39
C SER A 259 13.96 1.15 -12.65
N GLN A 260 12.92 0.70 -13.39
CA GLN A 260 11.62 0.35 -12.85
C GLN A 260 11.25 -1.10 -13.15
N GLY A 261 10.41 -1.67 -12.29
CA GLY A 261 9.84 -3.00 -12.49
C GLY A 261 8.46 -3.12 -11.88
N ALA A 262 7.70 -4.10 -12.37
CA ALA A 262 6.40 -4.47 -11.82
C ALA A 262 6.31 -5.98 -11.66
N TYR A 263 5.99 -6.41 -10.45
CA TYR A 263 5.63 -7.78 -10.13
C TYR A 263 4.13 -7.87 -9.92
N SER A 264 3.50 -8.95 -10.38
CA SER A 264 2.10 -9.20 -10.02
C SER A 264 1.81 -10.68 -9.83
N GLU A 265 1.02 -10.97 -8.80
CA GLU A 265 0.51 -12.30 -8.49
C GLU A 265 -1.01 -12.24 -8.46
N SER A 266 -1.69 -13.35 -8.76
CA SER A 266 -3.15 -13.43 -8.69
C SER A 266 -3.59 -14.59 -7.82
N ILE A 267 -4.48 -14.30 -6.87
CA ILE A 267 -5.02 -15.29 -5.94
C ILE A 267 -6.50 -15.45 -6.24
N ALA A 268 -6.94 -16.69 -6.45
CA ALA A 268 -8.36 -17.01 -6.58
C ALA A 268 -9.05 -16.83 -5.22
N LEU A 269 -10.23 -16.21 -5.21
CA LEU A 269 -10.98 -15.94 -3.98
C LEU A 269 -12.19 -16.88 -3.86
N SER A 270 -13.18 -16.72 -4.74
CA SER A 270 -14.41 -17.50 -4.70
C SER A 270 -14.92 -17.84 -6.10
N THR A 271 -15.76 -18.88 -6.20
CA THR A 271 -16.56 -19.16 -7.40
C THR A 271 -18.00 -19.38 -6.97
N LEU A 272 -18.92 -18.65 -7.59
CA LEU A 272 -20.35 -18.66 -7.29
C LEU A 272 -21.12 -19.19 -8.51
N CYS A 273 -22.15 -19.99 -8.27
CA CYS A 273 -23.14 -20.30 -9.30
C CYS A 273 -24.15 -19.15 -9.35
N ILE A 274 -24.29 -18.50 -10.50
CA ILE A 274 -25.19 -17.35 -10.69
C ILE A 274 -26.34 -17.68 -11.66
N ALA A 275 -26.53 -18.96 -11.98
CA ALA A 275 -27.55 -19.42 -12.93
C ALA A 275 -28.98 -19.08 -12.52
N SER A 276 -29.23 -18.98 -11.21
CA SER A 276 -30.52 -18.62 -10.63
C SER A 276 -30.66 -17.13 -10.29
N ALA A 277 -29.76 -16.27 -10.78
CA ALA A 277 -29.91 -14.83 -10.55
C ALA A 277 -31.24 -14.34 -11.13
N PRO A 278 -32.06 -13.60 -10.36
CA PRO A 278 -33.36 -13.13 -10.82
C PRO A 278 -33.15 -12.05 -11.89
N TRP A 279 -33.85 -12.22 -13.01
CA TRP A 279 -33.95 -11.20 -14.03
C TRP A 279 -35.24 -10.42 -13.83
N GLU A 280 -35.12 -9.10 -13.72
CA GLU A 280 -36.24 -8.19 -13.68
C GLU A 280 -36.51 -7.66 -15.10
N LYS A 281 -37.78 -7.62 -15.49
CA LYS A 281 -38.21 -7.12 -16.79
C LYS A 281 -38.64 -5.66 -16.66
N HIS A 282 -38.15 -4.83 -17.55
CA HIS A 282 -38.44 -3.40 -17.61
C HIS A 282 -39.04 -3.02 -18.95
N SER A 283 -39.87 -1.99 -18.93
CA SER A 283 -40.43 -1.32 -20.11
C SER A 283 -39.54 -0.15 -20.55
N ALA A 284 -39.75 0.34 -21.77
CA ALA A 284 -38.88 1.35 -22.37
C ALA A 284 -38.87 2.69 -21.62
N ASP A 285 -39.98 3.04 -20.95
CA ASP A 285 -40.14 4.23 -20.10
C ASP A 285 -39.26 4.21 -18.84
N GLN A 286 -38.83 3.03 -18.39
CA GLN A 286 -37.94 2.86 -17.25
C GLN A 286 -36.45 2.95 -17.65
N ASN A 287 -36.16 3.15 -18.94
CA ASN A 287 -34.79 3.31 -19.41
C ASN A 287 -34.25 4.67 -18.93
N PRO A 288 -33.09 4.71 -18.25
CA PRO A 288 -32.48 5.98 -17.88
C PRO A 288 -32.18 6.81 -19.13
N GLU A 289 -32.35 8.12 -19.01
CA GLU A 289 -32.01 9.05 -20.10
C GLU A 289 -30.52 8.89 -20.48
N PRO A 290 -30.18 9.01 -21.78
CA PRO A 290 -28.78 8.94 -22.23
C PRO A 290 -27.94 9.97 -21.46
N GLU A 291 -26.72 9.59 -21.08
CA GLU A 291 -25.74 10.58 -20.65
C GLU A 291 -25.45 11.50 -21.84
N GLU A 292 -25.89 12.76 -21.78
CA GLU A 292 -25.37 13.78 -22.69
C GLU A 292 -23.85 13.89 -22.44
N ASP A 293 -23.08 13.82 -23.52
CA ASP A 293 -21.62 13.95 -23.50
C ASP A 293 -21.24 15.21 -22.69
N PRO A 294 -20.36 15.15 -21.67
CA PRO A 294 -19.99 16.31 -20.87
C PRO A 294 -19.09 17.30 -21.62
N GLU A 295 -19.35 17.57 -22.90
CA GLU A 295 -18.78 18.71 -23.60
C GLU A 295 -19.55 19.98 -23.19
N ARG A 296 -18.91 20.80 -22.35
CA ARG A 296 -19.33 22.13 -21.83
C ARG A 296 -20.22 22.17 -20.58
N ARG A 297 -19.70 21.70 -19.44
CA ARG A 297 -20.00 22.39 -18.17
C ARG A 297 -18.84 23.31 -17.80
N ASP A 298 -19.16 24.59 -17.66
CA ASP A 298 -18.25 25.61 -17.15
C ASP A 298 -17.95 25.33 -15.67
N SER A 299 -16.69 25.34 -15.28
CA SER A 299 -16.17 24.90 -13.98
C SER A 299 -16.58 25.80 -12.79
N GLY A 300 -17.49 26.76 -13.01
CA GLY A 300 -17.83 27.84 -12.09
C GLY A 300 -18.90 27.54 -11.04
N ILE A 301 -19.51 26.34 -11.04
CA ILE A 301 -20.56 25.99 -10.06
C ILE A 301 -20.23 24.62 -9.45
N SER A 302 -19.42 24.65 -8.40
CA SER A 302 -19.25 23.52 -7.48
C SER A 302 -19.92 23.89 -6.17
N ASP A 303 -21.22 23.65 -6.07
CA ASP A 303 -21.91 23.61 -4.79
C ASP A 303 -22.92 22.45 -4.80
N CYS A 304 -22.90 21.67 -3.73
CA CYS A 304 -23.84 20.61 -3.33
C CYS A 304 -24.49 19.68 -4.40
N SER A 305 -24.04 18.42 -4.42
CA SER A 305 -24.90 17.21 -4.49
C SER A 305 -26.07 17.18 -5.50
N THR A 306 -25.78 17.15 -6.80
CA THR A 306 -26.62 16.40 -7.74
C THR A 306 -25.86 15.15 -8.18
N THR A 307 -26.17 14.01 -7.56
CA THR A 307 -25.85 12.70 -8.14
C THR A 307 -26.34 12.70 -9.58
N SER A 308 -25.47 12.39 -10.54
CA SER A 308 -25.90 12.26 -11.93
C SER A 308 -27.02 11.23 -12.04
N ASN A 309 -27.94 11.42 -13.00
CA ASN A 309 -29.02 10.45 -13.27
C ASN A 309 -28.47 9.03 -13.48
N SER A 310 -27.25 8.90 -14.01
CA SER A 310 -26.57 7.62 -14.22
C SER A 310 -26.10 6.93 -12.94
N GLU A 311 -25.69 7.67 -11.91
CA GLU A 311 -25.33 7.10 -10.60
C GLU A 311 -26.57 6.65 -9.84
N ALA A 312 -27.66 7.42 -9.89
CA ALA A 312 -28.95 7.01 -9.33
C ALA A 312 -29.50 5.74 -10.02
N ALA A 313 -29.44 5.68 -11.35
CA ALA A 313 -29.84 4.50 -12.11
C ALA A 313 -28.98 3.27 -11.76
N PHE A 314 -27.66 3.44 -11.61
CA PHE A 314 -26.78 2.35 -11.22
C PHE A 314 -27.04 1.87 -9.78
N ALA A 315 -27.37 2.78 -8.86
CA ALA A 315 -27.78 2.44 -7.50
C ALA A 315 -29.05 1.57 -7.52
N ALA A 316 -30.04 1.92 -8.35
CA ALA A 316 -31.23 1.11 -8.63
C ALA A 316 -30.92 -0.21 -9.38
N GLY A 317 -29.71 -0.36 -9.93
CA GLY A 317 -29.28 -1.55 -10.64
C GLY A 317 -29.62 -1.56 -12.14
N ILE A 318 -29.91 -0.39 -12.70
CA ILE A 318 -30.20 -0.21 -14.11
C ILE A 318 -28.96 0.39 -14.78
N LEU A 319 -28.45 -0.29 -15.81
CA LEU A 319 -27.37 0.24 -16.63
C LEU A 319 -27.92 1.09 -17.77
N PRO A 320 -27.16 2.08 -18.28
CA PRO A 320 -27.48 2.76 -19.54
C PRO A 320 -27.66 1.78 -20.69
N ALA A 321 -28.50 2.16 -21.66
CA ALA A 321 -28.79 1.37 -22.84
C ALA A 321 -27.54 0.94 -23.60
N SER A 322 -27.56 -0.28 -24.14
CA SER A 322 -26.51 -0.72 -25.05
C SER A 322 -26.63 -0.01 -26.39
N LYS A 323 -25.55 -0.01 -27.16
CA LYS A 323 -25.49 0.62 -28.50
C LYS A 323 -26.51 0.06 -29.49
N ASP A 324 -27.01 -1.15 -29.25
CA ASP A 324 -27.95 -1.84 -30.14
C ASP A 324 -29.40 -1.81 -29.62
N TYR A 325 -29.67 -1.06 -28.55
CA TYR A 325 -30.98 -0.99 -27.93
C TYR A 325 -31.99 -0.32 -28.87
N LYS A 326 -33.14 -0.97 -29.07
CA LYS A 326 -34.20 -0.52 -29.98
C LYS A 326 -35.41 0.07 -29.26
N ASN A 327 -35.17 0.77 -28.14
CA ASN A 327 -36.21 1.44 -27.35
C ASN A 327 -37.42 0.53 -26.98
N GLY A 328 -37.14 -0.75 -26.69
CA GLY A 328 -38.14 -1.76 -26.34
C GLY A 328 -38.01 -2.23 -24.91
N ILE A 329 -38.47 -3.45 -24.62
CA ILE A 329 -38.25 -4.05 -23.29
C ILE A 329 -36.75 -4.31 -23.04
N PHE A 330 -36.34 -4.28 -21.79
CA PHE A 330 -35.00 -4.73 -21.38
C PHE A 330 -35.07 -5.49 -20.05
N TYR A 331 -34.00 -6.23 -19.75
CA TYR A 331 -33.92 -7.01 -18.52
C TYR A 331 -32.71 -6.59 -17.70
N THR A 332 -32.84 -6.56 -16.38
CA THR A 332 -31.70 -6.32 -15.47
C THR A 332 -31.53 -7.47 -14.49
N ALA A 333 -30.31 -7.68 -14.03
CA ALA A 333 -30.01 -8.61 -12.94
C ALA A 333 -28.89 -8.06 -12.07
N GLN A 334 -29.02 -8.23 -10.76
CA GLN A 334 -28.04 -7.78 -9.78
C GLN A 334 -27.51 -8.97 -8.99
N VAL A 335 -26.19 -9.08 -8.88
CA VAL A 335 -25.53 -10.13 -8.12
C VAL A 335 -24.59 -9.50 -7.10
N LEU A 336 -24.80 -9.82 -5.83
CA LEU A 336 -23.90 -9.48 -4.75
C LEU A 336 -22.82 -10.55 -4.62
N VAL A 337 -21.57 -10.10 -4.58
CA VAL A 337 -20.38 -10.96 -4.69
C VAL A 337 -19.55 -10.79 -3.43
N PRO A 338 -19.56 -11.74 -2.49
CA PRO A 338 -18.67 -11.71 -1.33
C PRO A 338 -17.21 -11.87 -1.76
N VAL A 339 -16.37 -10.97 -1.26
CA VAL A 339 -14.94 -10.91 -1.51
C VAL A 339 -14.24 -11.05 -0.16
N THR A 340 -13.69 -12.23 0.12
CA THR A 340 -13.02 -12.55 1.39
C THR A 340 -11.54 -12.82 1.15
N LEU A 341 -10.67 -12.20 1.94
CA LEU A 341 -9.23 -12.44 1.86
C LEU A 341 -8.86 -13.80 2.47
N PRO A 342 -7.95 -14.56 1.82
CA PRO A 342 -7.50 -15.83 2.37
C PRO A 342 -6.54 -15.62 3.55
N MET A 343 -6.68 -16.45 4.58
CA MET A 343 -5.90 -16.35 5.84
C MET A 343 -4.49 -16.92 5.76
N ASN A 344 -4.13 -17.57 4.65
CA ASN A 344 -2.81 -18.17 4.44
C ASN A 344 -1.82 -17.20 3.74
N LYS A 345 -2.19 -15.94 3.58
CA LYS A 345 -1.37 -14.89 2.98
C LYS A 345 -1.37 -13.65 3.87
N ASN A 346 -0.30 -12.87 3.79
CA ASN A 346 -0.15 -11.64 4.54
C ASN A 346 -0.45 -10.42 3.66
N PHE A 347 -1.72 -10.01 3.60
CA PHE A 347 -2.08 -8.79 2.90
C PHE A 347 -1.57 -7.55 3.66
N ILE A 348 -1.03 -6.59 2.91
CA ILE A 348 -0.57 -5.30 3.43
C ILE A 348 -1.45 -4.19 2.85
N PRO A 349 -1.46 -2.98 3.45
CA PRO A 349 -2.26 -1.89 2.92
C PRO A 349 -1.84 -1.48 1.52
N THR A 350 -2.77 -0.87 0.79
CA THR A 350 -2.48 -0.19 -0.48
C THR A 350 -1.66 1.04 -0.18
N PHE A 351 -0.47 1.18 -0.78
CA PHE A 351 0.39 2.32 -0.54
C PHE A 351 1.15 2.73 -1.78
N HIS A 352 1.54 4.00 -1.80
CA HIS A 352 2.35 4.59 -2.84
C HIS A 352 3.50 5.36 -2.21
N CYS A 353 4.72 5.02 -2.56
CA CYS A 353 5.89 5.87 -2.35
C CYS A 353 6.68 6.00 -3.66
N CYS A 354 7.64 6.93 -3.68
CA CYS A 354 8.43 7.23 -4.86
C CYS A 354 9.24 6.02 -5.37
N LEU A 355 9.59 5.08 -4.48
CA LEU A 355 10.36 3.87 -4.83
C LEU A 355 9.48 2.62 -4.98
N VAL A 356 8.47 2.42 -4.14
CA VAL A 356 7.64 1.20 -4.11
C VAL A 356 6.16 1.55 -4.05
N SER A 357 5.33 0.77 -4.73
CA SER A 357 3.88 0.94 -4.73
C SER A 357 3.22 -0.43 -4.70
N ARG A 358 2.24 -0.60 -3.81
CA ARG A 358 1.43 -1.81 -3.70
C ARG A 358 -0.03 -1.48 -3.99
N THR A 359 -0.61 -2.15 -4.99
CA THR A 359 -2.02 -1.99 -5.37
C THR A 359 -2.71 -3.33 -5.58
N TYR A 360 -4.03 -3.32 -5.50
CA TYR A 360 -4.87 -4.50 -5.65
C TYR A 360 -5.95 -4.28 -6.71
N THR A 361 -6.24 -5.31 -7.49
CA THR A 361 -7.30 -5.30 -8.50
C THR A 361 -8.21 -6.50 -8.29
N LEU A 362 -9.51 -6.26 -8.14
CA LEU A 362 -10.53 -7.29 -8.14
C LEU A 362 -10.89 -7.64 -9.58
N GLY A 363 -10.65 -8.89 -9.95
CA GLY A 363 -11.08 -9.46 -11.22
C GLY A 363 -12.32 -10.32 -11.03
N MET A 364 -13.35 -10.07 -11.82
CA MET A 364 -14.57 -10.88 -11.89
C MET A 364 -14.70 -11.47 -13.28
N THR A 365 -14.74 -12.79 -13.39
CA THR A 365 -14.96 -13.47 -14.66
C THR A 365 -16.21 -14.31 -14.56
N PHE A 366 -17.19 -14.06 -15.42
CA PHE A 366 -18.43 -14.84 -15.46
C PHE A 366 -18.72 -15.40 -16.84
N ASN A 367 -19.49 -16.49 -16.84
CA ASN A 367 -19.88 -17.20 -18.04
C ASN A 367 -21.35 -16.98 -18.34
N VAL A 368 -21.67 -16.89 -19.63
CA VAL A 368 -23.03 -16.75 -20.14
C VAL A 368 -23.23 -17.79 -21.22
N HIS A 369 -24.32 -18.56 -21.15
CA HIS A 369 -24.62 -19.57 -22.14
C HIS A 369 -24.76 -18.93 -23.53
N GLY A 370 -24.12 -19.53 -24.54
CA GLY A 370 -24.12 -19.01 -25.92
C GLY A 370 -23.12 -17.87 -26.17
N SER A 371 -22.20 -17.61 -25.25
CA SER A 371 -21.11 -16.64 -25.42
C SER A 371 -19.82 -17.11 -24.73
N SER A 372 -18.68 -16.48 -25.06
CA SER A 372 -17.43 -16.70 -24.30
C SER A 372 -17.51 -16.04 -22.92
N SER A 373 -16.53 -16.30 -22.06
CA SER A 373 -16.45 -15.64 -20.75
C SER A 373 -16.30 -14.11 -20.89
N THR A 374 -16.78 -13.39 -19.88
CA THR A 374 -16.71 -11.92 -19.80
C THR A 374 -15.98 -11.56 -18.51
N SER A 375 -15.06 -10.59 -18.57
CA SER A 375 -14.20 -10.26 -17.43
C SER A 375 -14.22 -8.77 -17.13
N LEU A 376 -14.56 -8.43 -15.90
CA LEU A 376 -14.48 -7.09 -15.35
C LEU A 376 -13.29 -6.97 -14.40
N LYS A 377 -12.70 -5.78 -14.32
CA LYS A 377 -11.58 -5.46 -13.44
C LYS A 377 -11.77 -4.08 -12.83
N VAL A 378 -11.78 -4.02 -11.51
CA VAL A 378 -11.84 -2.76 -10.76
C VAL A 378 -10.76 -2.75 -9.68
N PRO A 379 -10.21 -1.58 -9.33
CA PRO A 379 -9.32 -1.49 -8.19
C PRO A 379 -10.10 -1.79 -6.91
N ILE A 380 -9.38 -2.33 -5.93
CA ILE A 380 -9.90 -2.56 -4.58
C ILE A 380 -8.81 -2.10 -3.61
N GLN A 381 -9.20 -1.35 -2.59
CA GLN A 381 -8.24 -0.88 -1.59
C GLN A 381 -8.15 -1.90 -0.46
N ILE A 382 -6.93 -2.06 0.06
CA ILE A 382 -6.69 -2.70 1.35
C ILE A 382 -6.25 -1.61 2.32
N CYS A 383 -7.01 -1.42 3.38
CA CYS A 383 -6.80 -0.47 4.45
C CYS A 383 -6.35 -1.20 5.71
N ALA A 384 -5.88 -0.46 6.71
CA ALA A 384 -5.44 -1.03 7.98
C ALA A 384 -5.87 -0.16 9.15
N GLU A 385 -6.34 -0.81 10.20
CA GLU A 385 -6.66 -0.13 11.45
C GLU A 385 -5.39 0.20 12.25
N GLY A 386 -5.50 1.20 13.12
CA GLY A 386 -4.53 1.41 14.19
C GLY A 386 -4.66 0.31 15.24
N SER A 387 -3.64 0.17 16.09
CA SER A 387 -3.81 -0.62 17.32
C SER A 387 -4.62 0.20 18.33
N ASP A 388 -5.19 -0.43 19.35
CA ASP A 388 -5.93 0.27 20.41
C ASP A 388 -5.08 1.37 21.06
N THR A 389 -3.82 1.05 21.40
CA THR A 389 -2.88 2.01 21.99
C THR A 389 -2.52 3.13 21.00
N GLY A 390 -2.39 2.81 19.72
CA GLY A 390 -2.09 3.80 18.69
C GLY A 390 -3.26 4.77 18.47
N ILE A 391 -4.49 4.26 18.51
CA ILE A 391 -5.72 5.06 18.41
C ILE A 391 -5.86 5.97 19.63
N GLU A 392 -5.61 5.47 20.83
CA GLU A 392 -5.63 6.27 22.07
C GLU A 392 -4.58 7.39 22.03
N ASN A 393 -3.35 7.06 21.65
CA ASN A 393 -2.27 8.04 21.48
C ASN A 393 -2.61 9.11 20.43
N ALA A 394 -3.22 8.71 19.31
CA ALA A 394 -3.67 9.64 18.27
C ALA A 394 -4.75 10.59 18.80
N ARG A 395 -5.72 10.07 19.57
CA ARG A 395 -6.77 10.88 20.21
C ARG A 395 -6.17 11.88 21.20
N ALA A 396 -5.25 11.45 22.06
CA ALA A 396 -4.60 12.33 23.03
C ALA A 396 -3.86 13.48 22.35
N ARG A 397 -3.07 13.19 21.30
CA ARG A 397 -2.35 14.21 20.52
C ARG A 397 -3.28 15.17 19.79
N SER A 398 -4.40 14.70 19.25
CA SER A 398 -5.39 15.54 18.57
C SER A 398 -6.07 16.54 19.53
N VAL A 399 -6.35 16.12 20.76
CA VAL A 399 -6.89 17.00 21.80
C VAL A 399 -5.87 18.08 22.17
N GLU A 400 -4.60 17.69 22.38
CA GLU A 400 -3.52 18.64 22.67
C GLU A 400 -3.32 19.66 21.55
N GLU A 401 -3.34 19.22 20.29
CA GLU A 401 -3.24 20.11 19.13
C GLU A 401 -4.43 21.08 19.05
N THR A 402 -5.65 20.60 19.33
CA THR A 402 -6.85 21.44 19.34
C THR A 402 -6.76 22.51 20.41
N HIS A 403 -6.29 22.15 21.61
CA HIS A 403 -6.06 23.11 22.70
C HIS A 403 -4.98 24.13 22.33
N LEU A 404 -3.89 23.70 21.68
CA LEU A 404 -2.85 24.61 21.21
C LEU A 404 -3.39 25.59 20.16
N ARG A 405 -4.18 25.11 19.18
CA ARG A 405 -4.82 25.95 18.16
C ARG A 405 -5.80 26.94 18.78
N GLN A 406 -6.62 26.51 19.74
CA GLN A 406 -7.53 27.39 20.48
C GLN A 406 -6.77 28.44 21.30
N ALA A 407 -5.67 28.07 21.94
CA ALA A 407 -4.81 29.01 22.63
C ALA A 407 -4.24 30.04 21.64
N ILE A 408 -3.67 29.61 20.51
CA ILE A 408 -3.14 30.52 19.48
C ILE A 408 -4.22 31.47 18.97
N ASP A 409 -5.43 30.96 18.69
CA ASP A 409 -6.55 31.77 18.18
C ASP A 409 -7.08 32.76 19.24
N MET A 410 -7.02 32.38 20.53
CA MET A 410 -7.33 33.30 21.64
C MET A 410 -6.38 34.50 21.67
N TRP A 411 -5.12 34.32 21.25
CA TRP A 411 -4.10 35.38 21.15
C TRP A 411 -4.02 36.02 19.76
N ALA A 412 -4.85 35.58 18.80
CA ALA A 412 -4.90 36.19 17.48
C ALA A 412 -5.55 37.59 17.56
N PRO A 413 -4.95 38.64 16.97
CA PRO A 413 -5.54 39.97 16.97
C PRO A 413 -6.87 39.95 16.21
N ARG A 414 -7.98 40.16 16.93
CA ARG A 414 -9.31 40.28 16.32
C ARG A 414 -9.45 41.66 15.70
N SER A 415 -9.70 41.70 14.39
CA SER A 415 -10.08 42.95 13.71
C SER A 415 -11.42 43.45 14.25
N VAL A 416 -11.48 44.70 14.68
CA VAL A 416 -12.73 45.40 15.07
C VAL A 416 -13.35 46.13 13.87
N ALA A 417 -12.75 46.00 12.69
CA ALA A 417 -13.28 46.60 11.48
C ALA A 417 -14.59 45.88 11.08
N PRO A 418 -15.65 46.62 10.73
CA PRO A 418 -16.85 46.04 10.14
C PRO A 418 -16.47 45.17 8.92
N PRO A 419 -17.10 44.01 8.71
CA PRO A 419 -16.89 43.26 7.49
C PRO A 419 -17.21 44.17 6.29
N PRO A 420 -16.36 44.20 5.25
CA PRO A 420 -16.59 45.08 4.11
C PRO A 420 -17.93 44.72 3.47
N SER A 421 -18.75 45.74 3.24
CA SER A 421 -20.00 45.57 2.50
C SER A 421 -19.68 45.08 1.09
N PHE A 422 -20.53 44.22 0.52
CA PHE A 422 -20.34 43.61 -0.80
C PHE A 422 -20.09 44.64 -1.93
N SER A 423 -20.46 45.92 -1.73
CA SER A 423 -20.21 47.02 -2.66
C SER A 423 -18.80 47.64 -2.62
N GLU A 424 -17.94 47.25 -1.68
CA GLU A 424 -16.60 47.85 -1.50
C GLU A 424 -15.45 47.03 -2.13
N VAL A 425 -15.72 45.78 -2.52
CA VAL A 425 -14.71 44.87 -3.12
C VAL A 425 -14.38 45.26 -4.57
N GLU A 426 -15.27 45.95 -5.28
CA GLU A 426 -15.08 46.31 -6.69
C GLU A 426 -14.38 47.65 -6.96
N ARG A 427 -14.08 48.47 -5.94
CA ARG A 427 -13.51 49.83 -6.14
C ARG A 427 -12.15 50.11 -5.52
N ALA A 428 -11.46 49.12 -4.97
CA ALA A 428 -10.10 49.36 -4.45
C ALA A 428 -9.06 49.38 -5.59
N PRO A 429 -8.26 50.46 -5.76
CA PRO A 429 -7.12 50.43 -6.66
C PRO A 429 -6.05 49.50 -6.10
N ARG A 430 -5.51 48.63 -6.97
CA ARG A 430 -4.39 47.73 -6.69
C ARG A 430 -3.13 48.52 -6.32
N ASN A 431 -2.96 48.89 -5.06
CA ASN A 431 -1.66 49.12 -4.42
C ASN A 431 -1.85 49.41 -2.92
N ASN A 432 -1.74 48.37 -2.11
CA ASN A 432 -0.91 48.31 -0.90
C ASN A 432 -1.17 46.99 -0.17
N SER A 433 -0.09 46.24 0.03
CA SER A 433 0.14 45.17 1.01
C SER A 433 -1.05 44.76 1.89
N ILE A 434 -1.95 43.95 1.33
CA ILE A 434 -2.77 43.03 2.11
C ILE A 434 -2.00 41.72 2.04
N GLY A 435 -1.53 41.27 3.20
CA GLY A 435 -0.93 39.95 3.36
C GLY A 435 -1.95 38.92 2.92
N THR A 436 -1.80 38.50 1.66
CA THR A 436 -2.38 37.26 1.16
C THR A 436 -1.89 36.20 2.13
N ARG A 437 -2.81 35.72 2.96
CA ARG A 437 -2.67 34.43 3.60
C ARG A 437 -2.49 33.46 2.45
N ASP A 438 -1.23 33.12 2.19
CA ASP A 438 -0.87 31.86 1.56
C ASP A 438 -1.34 30.78 2.51
N GLU A 439 -2.64 30.50 2.48
CA GLU A 439 -3.21 29.23 2.90
C GLU A 439 -2.88 28.22 1.79
N LEU A 440 -1.59 28.12 1.47
CA LEU A 440 -1.04 27.03 0.71
C LEU A 440 -1.13 25.79 1.62
N PRO A 441 -1.51 24.61 1.09
CA PRO A 441 -1.26 23.36 1.80
C PRO A 441 0.22 23.31 2.18
N PRO A 442 0.60 22.62 3.28
CA PRO A 442 1.99 22.56 3.72
C PRO A 442 2.87 22.23 2.52
N ASP A 443 3.81 23.12 2.23
CA ASP A 443 4.77 22.97 1.14
C ASP A 443 5.44 21.61 1.33
N TYR A 444 5.07 20.62 0.51
CA TYR A 444 5.80 19.37 0.43
C TYR A 444 7.10 19.68 -0.30
N SER A 445 8.09 20.17 0.43
CA SER A 445 9.44 20.26 -0.09
C SER A 445 9.90 18.85 -0.49
N ALA A 446 10.22 18.65 -1.77
CA ALA A 446 10.73 17.38 -2.31
C ALA A 446 12.08 16.96 -1.71
N PHE A 447 12.65 17.76 -0.82
CA PHE A 447 13.90 17.53 -0.13
C PHE A 447 13.68 17.70 1.38
N ALA A 448 14.27 16.79 2.16
CA ALA A 448 14.37 16.97 3.60
C ALA A 448 15.12 18.28 3.89
N PRO A 449 14.67 19.12 4.85
CA PRO A 449 15.47 20.26 5.27
C PRO A 449 16.84 19.76 5.74
N PRO A 450 17.94 20.47 5.40
CA PRO A 450 19.27 20.06 5.83
C PRO A 450 19.30 19.95 7.36
N VAL A 451 19.96 18.89 7.85
CA VAL A 451 20.15 18.62 9.28
C VAL A 451 20.79 19.84 9.93
N ARG A 452 19.99 20.67 10.59
CA ARG A 452 20.51 21.72 11.47
C ARG A 452 21.02 21.03 12.73
N ARG A 453 22.34 20.94 12.87
CA ARG A 453 22.98 20.63 14.15
C ARG A 453 22.68 21.80 15.09
N TYR A 454 21.87 21.57 16.11
CA TYR A 454 21.80 22.47 17.25
C TYR A 454 23.01 22.18 18.13
N GLU A 455 24.02 23.05 18.07
CA GLU A 455 25.04 23.12 19.12
C GLU A 455 24.43 23.86 20.30
N GLY A 456 23.81 23.11 21.21
CA GLY A 456 23.41 23.63 22.51
C GLY A 456 24.60 23.57 23.47
N LEU A 457 25.10 24.75 23.88
CA LEU A 457 26.01 24.90 25.01
C LEU A 457 25.26 24.50 26.29
N ILE A 458 25.69 23.42 26.93
CA ILE A 458 25.34 23.11 28.31
C ILE A 458 26.24 23.97 29.19
N ALA A 459 25.67 24.99 29.83
CA ALA A 459 26.30 25.63 30.98
C ALA A 459 26.10 24.71 32.20
N VAL A 460 27.18 24.55 32.96
CA VAL A 460 27.37 23.64 34.11
C VAL A 460 26.33 23.85 35.20
#